data_AF-A0A5P2DA37-F1
#
_entry.id   AF-A0A5P2DA37-F1
#
_cell.length_a   1.000
_cell.length_b   1.000
_cell.length_c   1.000
_cell.angle_alpha   90.00
_cell.angle_beta   90.00
_cell.angle_gamma   90.00
#
_symmetry.space_group_name_H-M   'P 1'
#
loop_
_entity.id
_entity.type
_entity.pdbx_description
1 polymer ?
#
loop_
_entity_poly.entity_id
_entity_poly.type
_entity_poly.pdbx_seq_one_letter_code
_entity_poly.pdbx_strand_id
1 'polypeptide(L)'
;MLDWIPAWGSTALIAMATTIVTGRYISPLLEVRNRRFQTKMQAQEKITAAALSVLSATQKLQTVQMPDGVTDTLRTALTEERARWRKQLDEATSHLADHAQEFVFTFRGPNSIRGMRYCGTVRMVWISDRTDEAKLRHLLELTAHFHTLFLGSRWRLLALGRAMRELDRRFEELEEEGRPPLPESRPAPAVEA
;
A
#
# COMPACT_ATOMS: atom_id res chain seq x y z
N MET A 1 -7.46 -61.20 23.44
CA MET A 1 -8.77 -60.53 23.61
C MET A 1 -8.84 -59.28 22.74
N LEU A 2 -8.80 -59.40 21.40
CA LEU A 2 -9.04 -58.25 20.51
C LEU A 2 -9.59 -58.65 19.12
N ASP A 3 -10.17 -59.84 18.97
CA ASP A 3 -10.61 -60.36 17.66
C ASP A 3 -12.12 -60.15 17.40
N TRP A 4 -12.84 -59.49 18.31
CA TRP A 4 -14.30 -59.29 18.23
C TRP A 4 -14.72 -57.90 17.70
N ILE A 5 -13.80 -56.94 17.56
CA ILE A 5 -14.21 -55.58 17.16
C ILE A 5 -14.40 -55.56 15.63
N PRO A 6 -15.63 -55.27 15.13
CA PRO A 6 -15.86 -55.13 13.70
C PRO A 6 -14.95 -54.04 13.12
N ALA A 7 -14.49 -54.20 11.88
CA ALA A 7 -13.55 -53.27 11.24
C ALA A 7 -14.04 -51.80 11.24
N TRP A 8 -15.36 -51.57 11.26
CA TRP A 8 -15.95 -50.23 11.39
C TRP A 8 -15.83 -49.64 12.81
N GLY A 9 -15.79 -50.49 13.84
CA GLY A 9 -15.67 -50.08 15.24
C GLY A 9 -14.25 -49.62 15.60
N SER A 10 -13.22 -50.25 15.04
CA SER A 10 -11.83 -49.80 15.19
C SER A 10 -11.62 -48.46 14.48
N THR A 11 -12.17 -48.26 13.29
CA THR A 11 -12.13 -46.95 12.60
C THR A 11 -12.86 -45.86 13.37
N ALA A 12 -14.03 -46.16 13.96
CA ALA A 12 -14.77 -45.19 14.76
C ALA A 12 -14.00 -44.79 16.04
N LEU A 13 -13.37 -45.76 16.71
CA LEU A 13 -12.51 -45.50 17.87
C LEU A 13 -11.27 -44.67 17.52
N ILE A 14 -10.60 -44.99 16.41
CA ILE A 14 -9.46 -44.20 15.92
C ILE A 14 -9.90 -42.78 15.58
N ALA A 15 -11.06 -42.59 14.93
CA ALA A 15 -11.58 -41.27 14.60
C ALA A 15 -11.92 -40.45 15.86
N MET A 16 -12.57 -41.06 16.86
CA MET A 16 -12.86 -40.42 18.14
C MET A 16 -11.57 -40.07 18.90
N ALA A 17 -10.62 -40.99 18.99
CA ALA A 17 -9.33 -40.76 19.63
C ALA A 17 -8.54 -39.65 18.92
N THR A 18 -8.51 -39.65 17.59
CA THR A 18 -7.85 -38.61 16.78
C THR A 18 -8.51 -37.26 16.99
N THR A 19 -9.85 -37.20 17.09
CA THR A 19 -10.59 -35.94 17.32
C THR A 19 -10.33 -35.40 18.72
N ILE A 20 -10.29 -36.25 19.74
CA ILE A 20 -9.97 -35.86 21.12
C ILE A 20 -8.51 -35.38 21.22
N VAL A 21 -7.57 -36.12 20.62
CA VAL A 21 -6.15 -35.74 20.63
C VAL A 21 -5.93 -34.43 19.86
N THR A 22 -6.53 -34.30 18.68
CA THR A 22 -6.41 -33.09 17.85
C THR A 22 -7.08 -31.90 18.52
N GLY A 23 -8.30 -32.05 19.02
CA GLY A 23 -9.06 -30.99 19.68
C GLY A 23 -8.44 -30.54 21.00
N ARG A 24 -7.87 -31.46 21.78
CA ARG A 24 -7.42 -31.16 23.16
C ARG A 24 -5.93 -30.80 23.25
N TYR A 25 -5.09 -31.31 22.35
CA TYR A 25 -3.64 -31.10 22.40
C TYR A 25 -3.09 -30.31 21.20
N ILE A 26 -3.66 -30.49 20.01
CA ILE A 26 -3.16 -29.81 18.79
C ILE A 26 -3.85 -28.45 18.58
N SER A 27 -5.17 -28.35 18.82
CA SER A 27 -5.94 -27.10 18.70
C SER A 27 -5.34 -25.92 19.49
N PRO A 28 -4.97 -26.05 20.78
CA PRO A 28 -4.38 -24.91 21.51
C PRO A 28 -3.03 -24.46 20.93
N LEU A 29 -2.23 -25.40 20.40
CA LEU A 29 -0.97 -25.07 19.72
C LEU A 29 -1.20 -24.39 18.37
N LEU A 30 -2.24 -24.82 17.63
CA LEU A 30 -2.65 -24.20 16.37
C LEU A 30 -3.21 -22.79 16.61
N GLU A 31 -4.00 -22.57 17.64
CA GLU A 31 -4.52 -21.26 18.01
C GLU A 31 -3.40 -20.28 18.35
N VAL A 32 -2.42 -20.69 19.17
CA VAL A 32 -1.26 -19.85 19.50
C VAL A 32 -0.42 -19.54 18.27
N ARG A 33 -0.17 -20.53 17.41
CA ARG A 33 0.57 -20.33 16.15
C ARG A 33 -0.19 -19.43 15.18
N ASN A 34 -1.50 -19.64 15.04
CA ASN A 34 -2.37 -18.84 14.18
C ASN A 34 -2.40 -17.39 14.66
N ARG A 35 -2.53 -17.16 15.98
CA ARG A 35 -2.47 -15.82 16.56
C ARG A 35 -1.14 -15.13 16.26
N ARG A 36 -0.02 -15.82 16.45
CA ARG A 36 1.32 -15.28 16.10
C ARG A 36 1.44 -14.98 14.61
N PHE A 37 0.91 -15.84 13.77
CA PHE A 37 0.90 -15.64 12.32
C PHE A 37 0.06 -14.44 11.91
N GLN A 38 -1.14 -14.28 12.48
CA GLN A 38 -2.02 -13.14 12.25
C GLN A 38 -1.37 -11.82 12.69
N THR A 39 -0.78 -11.77 13.89
CA THR A 39 -0.06 -10.58 14.36
C THR A 39 1.07 -10.19 13.41
N LYS A 40 1.81 -11.19 12.90
CA LYS A 40 2.86 -10.97 11.91
C LYS A 40 2.31 -10.43 10.58
N MET A 41 1.21 -10.99 10.08
CA MET A 41 0.57 -10.52 8.84
C MET A 41 0.05 -9.09 9.00
N GLN A 42 -0.58 -8.76 10.12
CA GLN A 42 -1.06 -7.40 10.41
C GLN A 42 0.09 -6.39 10.46
N ALA A 43 1.22 -6.73 11.10
CA ALA A 43 2.41 -5.88 11.10
C ALA A 43 2.94 -5.66 9.67
N GLN A 44 3.01 -6.74 8.88
CA GLN A 44 3.41 -6.67 7.47
C GLN A 44 2.48 -5.76 6.65
N GLU A 45 1.17 -5.87 6.84
CA GLU A 45 0.17 -5.04 6.17
C GLU A 45 0.30 -3.57 6.54
N LYS A 46 0.45 -3.25 7.83
CA LYS A 46 0.63 -1.87 8.30
C LYS A 46 1.90 -1.23 7.74
N ILE A 47 3.01 -1.96 7.78
CA ILE A 47 4.28 -1.52 7.18
C ILE A 47 4.13 -1.26 5.67
N THR A 48 3.48 -2.19 4.98
CA THR A 48 3.23 -2.10 3.53
C THR A 48 2.36 -0.89 3.20
N ALA A 49 1.30 -0.66 3.98
CA ALA A 49 0.40 0.47 3.82
C ALA A 49 1.09 1.81 4.10
N ALA A 50 1.96 1.87 5.12
CA ALA A 50 2.75 3.05 5.41
C ALA A 50 3.76 3.34 4.27
N ALA A 51 4.47 2.33 3.76
CA ALA A 51 5.36 2.48 2.62
C ALA A 51 4.61 2.91 1.34
N LEU A 52 3.38 2.42 1.11
CA LEU A 52 2.54 2.87 0.00
C LEU A 52 2.05 4.31 0.19
N SER A 53 1.75 4.71 1.43
CA SER A 53 1.40 6.09 1.77
C SER A 53 2.56 7.04 1.48
N VAL A 54 3.80 6.65 1.82
CA VAL A 54 5.01 7.41 1.46
C VAL A 54 5.13 7.57 -0.04
N LEU A 55 5.02 6.48 -0.82
CA LEU A 55 5.12 6.50 -2.28
C LEU A 55 4.08 7.44 -2.91
N SER A 56 2.81 7.22 -2.55
CA SER A 56 1.68 7.94 -3.14
C SER A 56 1.68 9.42 -2.77
N ALA A 57 1.93 9.79 -1.51
CA ALA A 57 2.01 11.18 -1.09
C ALA A 57 3.19 11.89 -1.76
N THR A 58 4.34 11.22 -1.87
CA THR A 58 5.52 11.78 -2.55
C THR A 58 5.24 12.02 -4.02
N GLN A 59 4.61 11.08 -4.71
CA GLN A 59 4.25 11.22 -6.12
C GLN A 59 3.25 12.36 -6.33
N LYS A 60 2.19 12.45 -5.51
CA LYS A 60 1.21 13.55 -5.57
C LYS A 60 1.85 14.92 -5.37
N LEU A 61 2.77 15.04 -4.42
CA LEU A 61 3.48 16.30 -4.14
C LEU A 61 4.41 16.74 -5.29
N GLN A 62 4.93 15.79 -6.08
CA GLN A 62 5.74 16.07 -7.27
C GLN A 62 4.90 16.39 -8.51
N THR A 63 3.77 15.69 -8.72
CA THR A 63 2.94 15.86 -9.92
C THR A 63 2.02 17.06 -9.84
N VAL A 64 1.40 17.30 -8.69
CA VAL A 64 0.45 18.41 -8.51
C VAL A 64 1.22 19.67 -8.12
N GLN A 65 1.77 20.35 -9.11
CA GLN A 65 2.37 21.67 -8.96
C GLN A 65 1.29 22.76 -9.01
N MET A 66 1.56 23.93 -8.41
CA MET A 66 0.65 25.05 -8.45
C MET A 66 0.71 25.69 -9.84
N PRO A 67 -0.34 25.65 -10.68
CA PRO A 67 -0.29 26.25 -12.00
C PRO A 67 -0.31 27.78 -11.90
N ASP A 68 0.43 28.44 -12.78
CA ASP A 68 0.42 29.90 -12.88
C ASP A 68 -0.92 30.39 -13.47
N GLY A 69 -1.48 31.47 -12.92
CA GLY A 69 -2.73 32.07 -13.42
C GLY A 69 -4.04 31.45 -12.91
N VAL A 70 -3.97 30.59 -11.90
CA VAL A 70 -5.15 29.95 -11.28
C VAL A 70 -5.92 30.90 -10.38
N THR A 71 -7.24 30.74 -10.30
CA THR A 71 -8.12 31.51 -9.39
C THR A 71 -7.69 31.36 -7.93
N ASP A 72 -7.91 32.40 -7.12
CA ASP A 72 -7.52 32.40 -5.70
C ASP A 72 -8.19 31.27 -4.90
N THR A 73 -9.42 30.89 -5.29
CA THR A 73 -10.15 29.77 -4.70
C THR A 73 -9.47 28.43 -4.94
N LEU A 74 -9.09 28.13 -6.20
CA LEU A 74 -8.40 26.89 -6.54
C LEU A 74 -6.97 26.86 -5.99
N ARG A 75 -6.28 28.01 -5.93
CA ARG A 75 -4.97 28.12 -5.27
C ARG A 75 -5.03 27.76 -3.79
N THR A 76 -6.06 28.25 -3.10
CA THR A 76 -6.29 27.93 -1.67
C THR A 76 -6.55 26.45 -1.48
N ALA A 77 -7.47 25.86 -2.26
CA ALA A 77 -7.77 24.43 -2.19
C ALA A 77 -6.55 23.54 -2.47
N LEU A 78 -5.75 23.87 -3.49
CA LEU A 78 -4.52 23.13 -3.81
C LEU A 78 -3.47 23.24 -2.70
N THR A 79 -3.39 24.39 -2.03
CA THR A 79 -2.48 24.59 -0.91
C THR A 79 -2.86 23.71 0.28
N GLU A 80 -4.16 23.63 0.59
CA GLU A 80 -4.69 22.79 1.67
C GLU A 80 -4.46 21.29 1.38
N GLU A 81 -4.73 20.84 0.15
CA GLU A 81 -4.47 19.43 -0.22
C GLU A 81 -2.98 19.08 -0.18
N ARG A 82 -2.10 19.99 -0.61
CA ARG A 82 -0.65 19.79 -0.49
C ARG A 82 -0.21 19.72 0.98
N ALA A 83 -0.78 20.55 1.86
CA ALA A 83 -0.52 20.48 3.30
C ALA A 83 -0.99 19.14 3.89
N ARG A 84 -2.16 18.65 3.47
CA ARG A 84 -2.69 17.33 3.86
C ARG A 84 -1.75 16.20 3.45
N TRP A 85 -1.23 16.19 2.21
CA TRP A 85 -0.30 15.14 1.77
C TRP A 85 1.04 15.20 2.49
N ARG A 86 1.54 16.40 2.83
CA ARG A 86 2.73 16.55 3.67
C ARG A 86 2.52 15.95 5.06
N LYS A 87 1.34 16.18 5.67
CA LYS A 87 0.99 15.56 6.95
C LYS A 87 0.92 14.03 6.84
N GLN A 88 0.31 13.51 5.78
CA GLN A 88 0.27 12.07 5.53
C GLN A 88 1.67 11.46 5.37
N LEU A 89 2.57 12.16 4.69
CA LEU A 89 3.95 11.74 4.53
C LEU A 89 4.70 11.75 5.87
N ASP A 90 4.51 12.80 6.68
CA ASP A 90 5.10 12.91 8.02
C ASP A 90 4.64 11.77 8.95
N GLU A 91 3.34 11.48 8.97
CA GLU A 91 2.75 10.39 9.75
C GLU A 91 3.28 9.02 9.28
N ALA A 92 3.30 8.78 7.97
CA ALA A 92 3.77 7.52 7.42
C ALA A 92 5.26 7.28 7.67
N THR A 93 6.10 8.32 7.53
CA THR A 93 7.54 8.20 7.82
C THR A 93 7.81 8.00 9.31
N SER A 94 7.05 8.66 10.20
CA SER A 94 7.14 8.47 11.65
C SER A 94 6.73 7.05 12.04
N HIS A 95 5.59 6.58 11.54
CA HIS A 95 5.12 5.22 11.80
C HIS A 95 6.16 4.17 11.37
N LEU A 96 6.75 4.31 10.17
CA LEU A 96 7.79 3.40 9.69
C LEU A 96 9.01 3.38 10.62
N ALA A 97 9.48 4.55 11.08
CA ALA A 97 10.62 4.65 11.99
C ALA A 97 10.32 4.03 13.36
N ASP A 98 9.18 4.36 13.96
CA ASP A 98 8.78 3.88 15.29
C ASP A 98 8.57 2.36 15.33
N HIS A 99 8.13 1.79 14.20
CA HIS A 99 7.84 0.36 14.06
C HIS A 99 8.92 -0.39 13.27
N ALA A 100 10.11 0.19 13.07
CA ALA A 100 11.18 -0.41 12.27
C ALA A 100 11.61 -1.80 12.76
N GLN A 101 11.54 -2.04 14.07
CA GLN A 101 11.85 -3.34 14.69
C GLN A 101 10.91 -4.47 14.24
N GLU A 102 9.68 -4.16 13.83
CA GLU A 102 8.72 -5.15 13.36
C GLU A 102 9.20 -5.85 12.07
N PHE A 103 10.09 -5.22 11.29
CA PHE A 103 10.72 -5.85 10.13
C PHE A 103 11.60 -7.05 10.47
N VAL A 104 12.24 -7.03 11.63
CA VAL A 104 13.08 -8.14 12.13
C VAL A 104 12.24 -9.40 12.33
N PHE A 105 11.01 -9.24 12.79
CA PHE A 105 10.08 -10.34 13.02
C PHE A 105 9.24 -10.70 11.79
N THR A 106 9.05 -9.75 10.87
CA THR A 106 8.24 -9.92 9.67
C THR A 106 9.00 -10.64 8.54
N PHE A 107 10.23 -10.20 8.24
CA PHE A 107 11.03 -10.73 7.15
C PHE A 107 12.19 -11.59 7.68
N ARG A 108 12.59 -12.65 6.95
CA ARG A 108 13.72 -13.50 7.34
C ARG A 108 15.00 -13.06 6.62
N GLY A 109 16.13 -13.23 7.30
CA GLY A 109 17.46 -13.09 6.71
C GLY A 109 17.83 -11.64 6.35
N PRO A 110 18.69 -11.42 5.34
CA PRO A 110 19.24 -10.09 5.01
C PRO A 110 18.20 -9.02 4.68
N ASN A 111 17.00 -9.43 4.28
CA ASN A 111 15.90 -8.51 3.93
C ASN A 111 15.31 -7.81 5.16
N SER A 112 15.38 -8.40 6.36
CA SER A 112 14.89 -7.71 7.57
C SER A 112 15.74 -6.50 7.92
N ILE A 113 17.06 -6.64 7.83
CA ILE A 113 18.02 -5.55 8.08
C ILE A 113 17.84 -4.44 7.05
N ARG A 114 17.66 -4.79 5.78
CA ARG A 114 17.40 -3.81 4.70
C ARG A 114 16.10 -3.04 4.92
N GLY A 115 15.01 -3.75 5.27
CA GLY A 115 13.72 -3.12 5.55
C GLY A 115 13.76 -2.20 6.78
N MET A 116 14.40 -2.64 7.86
CA MET A 116 14.63 -1.82 9.05
C MET A 116 15.45 -0.56 8.73
N ARG A 117 16.52 -0.70 7.93
CA ARG A 117 17.34 0.44 7.50
C ARG A 117 16.53 1.41 6.64
N TYR A 118 15.68 0.89 5.75
CA TYR A 118 14.77 1.70 4.94
C TYR A 118 13.85 2.56 5.82
N CYS A 119 13.20 1.97 6.82
CA CYS A 119 12.32 2.69 7.75
C CYS A 119 12.99 3.90 8.39
N GLY A 120 14.18 3.71 8.97
CA GLY A 120 14.94 4.81 9.58
C GLY A 120 15.40 5.83 8.55
N THR A 121 15.86 5.38 7.38
CA THR A 121 16.38 6.26 6.33
C THR A 121 15.30 7.19 5.77
N VAL A 122 14.09 6.67 5.53
CA VAL A 122 12.96 7.46 5.02
C VAL A 122 12.61 8.61 5.98
N ARG A 123 12.57 8.35 7.29
CA ARG A 123 12.35 9.41 8.29
C ARG A 123 13.47 10.44 8.27
N MET A 124 14.73 9.99 8.25
CA MET A 124 15.89 10.87 8.24
C MET A 124 15.96 11.75 6.99
N VAL A 125 15.56 11.23 5.82
CA VAL A 125 15.43 12.04 4.61
C VAL A 125 14.36 13.12 4.80
N TRP A 126 13.19 12.77 5.31
CA TRP A 126 12.08 13.70 5.49
C TRP A 126 12.41 14.88 6.43
N ILE A 127 13.02 14.60 7.59
CA ILE A 127 13.36 15.63 8.59
C ILE A 127 14.68 16.37 8.30
N SER A 128 15.43 15.98 7.27
CA SER A 128 16.72 16.61 6.97
C SER A 128 16.58 18.06 6.47
N ASP A 129 17.68 18.80 6.44
CA ASP A 129 17.73 20.17 5.94
C ASP A 129 17.81 20.26 4.39
N ARG A 130 17.49 19.16 3.69
CA ARG A 130 17.48 19.12 2.22
C ARG A 130 16.32 19.97 1.67
N THR A 131 16.45 20.42 0.43
CA THR A 131 15.32 21.04 -0.28
C THR A 131 14.15 20.05 -0.40
N ASP A 132 12.92 20.57 -0.41
CA ASP A 132 11.72 19.74 -0.51
C ASP A 132 11.75 18.83 -1.76
N GLU A 133 12.21 19.36 -2.90
CA GLU A 133 12.36 18.57 -4.12
C GLU A 133 13.35 17.42 -3.97
N ALA A 134 14.50 17.65 -3.32
CA ALA A 134 15.50 16.62 -3.09
C ALA A 134 14.97 15.55 -2.13
N LYS A 135 14.24 15.95 -1.08
CA LYS A 135 13.57 15.02 -0.16
C LYS A 135 12.60 14.13 -0.92
N LEU A 136 11.69 14.73 -1.68
CA LEU A 136 10.68 14.00 -2.43
C LEU A 136 11.31 13.05 -3.46
N ARG A 137 12.35 13.47 -4.17
CA ARG A 137 13.06 12.62 -5.12
C ARG A 137 13.66 11.38 -4.45
N HIS A 138 14.42 11.57 -3.38
CA HIS A 138 15.03 10.46 -2.64
C HIS A 138 13.99 9.53 -2.01
N LEU A 139 12.90 10.09 -1.47
CA LEU A 139 11.81 9.29 -0.91
C LEU A 139 11.13 8.45 -1.99
N LEU A 140 10.87 9.02 -3.17
CA LEU A 140 10.28 8.30 -4.29
C LEU A 140 11.18 7.14 -4.73
N GLU A 141 12.47 7.42 -4.96
CA GLU A 141 13.45 6.42 -5.39
C GLU A 141 13.60 5.30 -4.35
N LEU A 142 13.86 5.63 -3.09
CA LEU A 142 14.02 4.64 -2.02
C LEU A 142 12.78 3.76 -1.86
N THR A 143 11.60 4.38 -1.89
CA THR A 143 10.33 3.70 -1.68
C THR A 143 9.96 2.83 -2.88
N ALA A 144 10.25 3.26 -4.11
CA ALA A 144 10.05 2.45 -5.31
C ALA A 144 10.87 1.15 -5.26
N HIS A 145 12.17 1.25 -4.93
CA HIS A 145 13.04 0.07 -4.78
C HIS A 145 12.56 -0.84 -3.64
N PHE A 146 12.09 -0.25 -2.53
CA PHE A 146 11.48 -1.01 -1.44
C PHE A 146 10.24 -1.79 -1.91
N HIS A 147 9.33 -1.16 -2.64
CA HIS A 147 8.15 -1.83 -3.21
C HIS A 147 8.53 -2.97 -4.16
N THR A 148 9.52 -2.77 -5.03
CA THR A 148 10.00 -3.84 -5.92
C THR A 148 10.53 -5.05 -5.15
N LEU A 149 11.32 -4.81 -4.09
CA LEU A 149 11.97 -5.88 -3.32
C LEU A 149 11.01 -6.63 -2.39
N PHE A 150 10.04 -5.95 -1.79
CA PHE A 150 9.20 -6.51 -0.71
C PHE A 150 7.75 -6.78 -1.13
N LEU A 151 7.26 -6.14 -2.19
CA LEU A 151 5.84 -6.15 -2.59
C LEU A 151 5.60 -6.67 -4.01
N GLY A 152 6.67 -6.90 -4.78
CA GLY A 152 6.65 -7.50 -6.11
C GLY A 152 6.28 -8.99 -6.09
N SER A 153 5.02 -9.34 -5.82
CA SER A 153 4.48 -10.64 -6.25
C SER A 153 4.27 -10.58 -7.76
N ARG A 154 4.95 -11.45 -8.52
CA ARG A 154 4.91 -11.51 -10.00
C ARG A 154 3.48 -11.60 -10.56
N TRP A 155 2.55 -12.17 -9.80
CA TRP A 155 1.12 -12.26 -10.14
C TRP A 155 0.33 -10.97 -9.89
N ARG A 156 0.72 -10.18 -8.87
CA ARG A 156 0.14 -8.86 -8.59
C ARG A 156 0.52 -7.85 -9.66
N LEU A 157 1.76 -7.91 -10.18
CA LEU A 157 2.23 -7.04 -11.27
C LEU A 157 1.40 -7.19 -12.55
N LEU A 158 1.01 -8.42 -12.90
CA LEU A 158 0.14 -8.69 -14.06
C LEU A 158 -1.31 -8.23 -13.86
N ALA A 159 -1.84 -8.33 -12.63
CA ALA A 159 -3.16 -7.81 -12.29
C ALA A 159 -3.19 -6.27 -12.26
N LEU A 160 -2.09 -5.65 -11.78
CA LEU A 160 -1.93 -4.19 -11.68
C LEU A 160 -2.02 -3.52 -13.05
N GLY A 161 -1.37 -4.06 -14.08
CA GLY A 161 -1.38 -3.46 -15.42
C GLY A 161 -2.74 -3.49 -16.13
N ARG A 162 -3.66 -4.39 -15.73
CA ARG A 162 -5.05 -4.37 -16.21
C ARG A 162 -5.87 -3.33 -15.45
N ALA A 163 -5.69 -3.25 -14.12
CA ALA A 163 -6.37 -2.26 -13.29
C ALA A 163 -5.95 -0.82 -13.62
N MET A 164 -4.67 -0.59 -13.94
CA MET A 164 -4.16 0.73 -14.32
C MET A 164 -4.81 1.25 -15.60
N ARG A 165 -4.88 0.44 -16.67
CA ARG A 165 -5.50 0.85 -17.93
C ARG A 165 -6.98 1.23 -17.78
N GLU A 166 -7.71 0.50 -16.96
CA GLU A 166 -9.11 0.82 -16.67
C GLU A 166 -9.25 2.09 -15.83
N LEU A 167 -8.31 2.34 -14.91
CA LEU A 167 -8.28 3.55 -14.11
C LEU A 167 -7.96 4.79 -14.96
N ASP A 168 -6.97 4.70 -15.85
CA ASP A 168 -6.58 5.78 -16.75
C ASP A 168 -7.75 6.18 -17.67
N ARG A 169 -8.46 5.20 -18.22
CA ARG A 169 -9.69 5.40 -18.99
C ARG A 169 -10.75 6.19 -18.21
N ARG A 170 -10.88 5.92 -16.90
CA ARG A 170 -11.84 6.62 -16.02
C ARG A 170 -11.39 8.04 -15.67
N PHE A 171 -10.10 8.30 -15.55
CA PHE A 171 -9.60 9.66 -15.37
C PHE A 171 -9.86 10.52 -16.60
N GLU A 172 -9.63 9.97 -17.79
CA GLU A 172 -9.89 10.66 -19.06
C GLU A 172 -11.37 11.03 -19.23
N GLU A 173 -12.29 10.11 -18.88
CA GLU A 173 -13.74 10.38 -18.87
C GLU A 173 -14.12 11.56 -17.94
N LEU A 174 -13.53 11.63 -16.74
CA LEU A 174 -13.82 12.67 -15.75
C LEU A 174 -13.21 14.04 -16.11
N GLU A 175 -12.04 14.05 -16.76
CA GLU A 175 -11.42 15.26 -17.27
C GLU A 175 -12.22 15.87 -18.44
N GLU A 176 -12.83 15.03 -19.28
CA GLU A 176 -13.71 15.48 -20.36
C GLU A 176 -15.04 16.04 -19.84
N GLU A 177 -15.64 15.41 -18.83
CA GLU A 177 -16.89 15.88 -18.20
C GLU A 177 -16.71 17.22 -17.47
N GLY A 178 -15.54 17.48 -16.90
CA GLY A 178 -15.21 18.73 -16.22
C GLY A 178 -14.86 19.91 -17.13
N ARG A 179 -14.74 19.70 -18.45
CA ARG A 179 -14.40 20.76 -19.42
C ARG A 179 -15.64 21.59 -19.76
N PRO A 180 -15.66 22.92 -19.57
CA PRO A 180 -16.79 23.74 -20.00
C PRO A 180 -16.98 23.62 -21.53
N PRO A 181 -18.22 23.59 -22.04
CA PRO A 181 -18.47 23.44 -23.47
C PRO A 181 -17.77 24.56 -24.25
N LEU A 182 -17.08 24.19 -25.33
CA LEU A 182 -16.47 25.16 -26.24
C LEU A 182 -17.56 26.11 -26.73
N PRO A 183 -17.33 27.45 -26.74
CA PRO A 183 -18.29 28.38 -27.29
C PRO A 183 -18.56 27.98 -28.74
N GLU A 184 -19.83 27.70 -29.08
CA GLU A 184 -20.26 27.43 -30.45
C GLU A 184 -19.66 28.51 -31.34
N SER A 185 -18.80 28.11 -32.28
CA SER A 185 -18.30 29.00 -33.31
C SER A 185 -19.51 29.50 -34.10
N ARG A 186 -19.92 30.75 -33.84
CA ARG A 186 -20.92 31.44 -34.64
C ARG A 186 -20.55 31.28 -36.12
N PRO A 187 -21.47 30.82 -36.98
CA PRO A 187 -21.19 30.79 -38.41
C PRO A 187 -20.83 32.21 -38.87
N ALA A 188 -19.69 32.33 -39.55
CA ALA A 188 -19.22 33.58 -40.11
C ALA A 188 -20.32 34.16 -41.02
N PRO A 189 -20.59 35.48 -40.98
CA PRO A 189 -21.56 36.09 -41.86
C PRO A 189 -21.14 35.85 -43.30
N ALA A 190 -22.07 35.33 -44.11
CA ALA A 190 -21.88 35.18 -45.54
C ALA A 190 -21.53 36.55 -46.12
N VAL A 191 -20.34 36.64 -46.71
CA VAL A 191 -19.93 37.78 -47.52
C VAL A 191 -20.73 37.67 -48.82
N GLU A 192 -21.81 38.45 -48.93
CA GLU A 192 -22.50 38.68 -50.21
C GLU A 192 -21.55 39.45 -51.14
N ALA A 193 -21.38 38.91 -52.34
CA ALA A 193 -20.59 39.48 -53.45
C ALA A 193 -21.54 39.97 -54.54
#